data_AF-A0A2V8F0I5-F1
#
_entry.id   AF-A0A2V8F0I5-F1
#
_cell.length_a   1.000
_cell.length_b   1.000
_cell.length_c   1.000
_cell.angle_alpha   90.00
_cell.angle_beta   90.00
_cell.angle_gamma   90.00
#
_symmetry.space_group_name_H-M   'P 1'
#
loop_
_entity.id
_entity.type
_entity.pdbx_description
1 polymer ?
#
loop_
_entity_poly.entity_id
_entity_poly.type
_entity_poly.pdbx_seq_one_letter_code
_entity_poly.pdbx_strand_id
1 'polypeptide(L)'
;MPLRFQPGVVVGALLFAFAGARGVSKVEARIDQGPWQQAHEADGLRKDGFTRSGRLDSLKMLRMRYRYGRLEARLSVILLLAFGAVSASGQAPATSTLKPWTPPRTVDGQPDLQGVWHYSGGTPLERPPALAGKTRLTDEELALAEKQIFERNNRDRREQLGTNADVNLDYNEFWDEKRPTIFLTDRTSLIVDPPDGRIPPLTPEARARAATRAEARRGRGAADSWEDLTWRTRCVWSQVGGPPMIAPEAKEVLLGYMWNFQILQTAGYVTILQEDFQELRIVPLGQRPHIGQNIRQWLGDSRGRWEGDTLVVDTTNFDARTSFRGSSPNLHVVERFTRVAPDAIEYQFTVDDPATWTRSWTAVTPVARTHGLIYEYGCHEGNYSLPGILGGARVQEKAAARGSK
;
A
#
# COMPACT_ATOMS: atom_id res chain seq x y z
N MET A 1 39.78 -62.13 0.54
CA MET A 1 40.12 -63.17 -0.47
C MET A 1 39.68 -64.51 0.08
N PRO A 2 39.08 -65.41 -0.72
CA PRO A 2 38.45 -65.20 -2.03
C PRO A 2 37.00 -64.65 -1.79
N LEU A 3 35.84 -65.04 -2.37
CA LEU A 3 35.45 -65.98 -3.45
C LEU A 3 34.24 -65.45 -4.26
N ARG A 4 33.15 -66.23 -4.46
CA ARG A 4 32.04 -66.06 -5.44
C ARG A 4 30.80 -66.89 -5.04
N PHE A 5 29.65 -66.58 -5.63
CA PHE A 5 28.79 -67.56 -6.34
C PHE A 5 28.21 -66.93 -7.63
N GLN A 6 27.56 -67.71 -8.51
CA GLN A 6 27.24 -67.34 -9.91
C GLN A 6 25.82 -67.79 -10.40
N PRO A 7 25.36 -67.46 -11.64
CA PRO A 7 23.93 -67.19 -11.95
C PRO A 7 23.18 -68.19 -12.88
N GLY A 8 21.89 -67.91 -13.11
CA GLY A 8 20.99 -68.40 -14.19
C GLY A 8 19.67 -67.58 -14.21
N VAL A 9 18.76 -67.47 -15.19
CA VAL A 9 18.46 -68.05 -16.54
C VAL A 9 17.02 -68.65 -16.56
N VAL A 10 16.08 -68.33 -17.47
CA VAL A 10 15.90 -67.17 -18.40
C VAL A 10 14.43 -67.12 -18.97
N VAL A 11 13.96 -65.94 -19.44
CA VAL A 11 12.75 -65.68 -20.30
C VAL A 11 11.33 -65.95 -19.76
N GLY A 12 10.40 -65.03 -20.07
CA GLY A 12 8.92 -65.16 -19.96
C GLY A 12 8.21 -63.83 -20.31
N ALA A 13 7.00 -63.84 -20.91
CA ALA A 13 6.41 -62.61 -21.50
C ALA A 13 4.87 -62.51 -21.52
N LEU A 14 4.41 -61.25 -21.67
CA LEU A 14 3.11 -60.76 -22.20
C LEU A 14 1.81 -60.73 -21.36
N LEU A 15 1.20 -59.53 -21.41
CA LEU A 15 -0.24 -59.19 -21.48
C LEU A 15 -1.11 -59.00 -20.22
N PHE A 16 -2.10 -58.11 -20.42
CA PHE A 16 -3.06 -57.57 -19.45
C PHE A 16 -4.37 -58.38 -19.38
N ALA A 17 -4.95 -58.49 -18.18
CA ALA A 17 -6.41 -58.48 -17.97
C ALA A 17 -6.75 -58.07 -16.51
N PHE A 18 -7.95 -57.51 -16.28
CA PHE A 18 -8.39 -56.96 -14.99
C PHE A 18 -8.78 -58.02 -13.95
N ALA A 19 -8.47 -57.76 -12.67
CA ALA A 19 -9.17 -58.34 -11.51
C ALA A 19 -9.00 -57.49 -10.23
N GLY A 20 -9.99 -57.53 -9.32
CA GLY A 20 -9.80 -57.32 -7.87
C GLY A 20 -9.70 -55.88 -7.34
N ALA A 21 -10.76 -55.41 -6.68
CA ALA A 21 -10.82 -54.09 -6.03
C ALA A 21 -10.28 -54.06 -4.58
N ARG A 22 -10.16 -52.82 -4.04
CA ARG A 22 -9.93 -52.38 -2.64
C ARG A 22 -8.46 -52.19 -2.20
N GLY A 23 -8.17 -51.05 -1.54
CA GLY A 23 -6.96 -50.92 -0.71
C GLY A 23 -6.20 -49.59 -0.71
N VAL A 24 -6.85 -48.41 -0.70
CA VAL A 24 -6.15 -47.14 -0.39
C VAL A 24 -6.81 -46.47 0.81
N SER A 25 -6.15 -46.54 1.97
CA SER A 25 -6.56 -45.83 3.18
C SER A 25 -6.21 -44.35 3.08
N LYS A 26 -7.21 -43.46 3.19
CA LYS A 26 -6.96 -42.05 3.49
C LYS A 26 -6.18 -41.94 4.80
N VAL A 27 -5.03 -41.27 4.78
CA VAL A 27 -4.43 -40.71 5.99
C VAL A 27 -5.09 -39.36 6.22
N GLU A 28 -6.15 -39.32 7.02
CA GLU A 28 -6.72 -38.05 7.49
C GLU A 28 -5.86 -37.50 8.62
N ALA A 29 -5.01 -36.52 8.28
CA ALA A 29 -4.25 -35.78 9.26
C ALA A 29 -5.19 -34.98 10.17
N ARG A 30 -5.47 -35.51 11.36
CA ARG A 30 -6.09 -34.72 12.43
C ARG A 30 -5.11 -33.63 12.86
N ILE A 31 -5.36 -32.40 12.42
CA ILE A 31 -4.81 -31.21 13.06
C ILE A 31 -5.48 -31.14 14.44
N ASP A 32 -4.71 -31.47 15.48
CA ASP A 32 -5.18 -31.38 16.85
C ASP A 32 -5.39 -29.91 17.20
N GLN A 33 -6.63 -29.54 17.55
CA GLN A 33 -7.02 -28.14 17.76
C GLN A 33 -6.55 -27.72 19.15
N GLY A 34 -5.32 -27.21 19.22
CA GLY A 34 -4.67 -26.80 20.46
C GLY A 34 -5.45 -25.74 21.26
N PRO A 35 -5.03 -25.47 22.51
CA PRO A 35 -5.81 -24.75 23.52
C PRO A 35 -6.29 -23.34 23.12
N TRP A 36 -5.71 -22.74 22.09
CA TRP A 36 -6.17 -21.49 21.47
C TRP A 36 -7.64 -21.53 21.04
N GLN A 37 -8.20 -22.67 20.59
CA GLN A 37 -9.63 -22.73 20.26
C GLN A 37 -10.55 -22.60 21.47
N GLN A 38 -10.12 -23.00 22.67
CA GLN A 38 -10.93 -22.86 23.89
C GLN A 38 -10.98 -21.41 24.40
N ALA A 39 -9.96 -20.59 24.10
CA ALA A 39 -9.98 -19.16 24.42
C ALA A 39 -11.11 -18.41 23.66
N HIS A 40 -11.37 -18.76 22.40
CA HIS A 40 -12.39 -18.09 21.58
C HIS A 40 -13.82 -18.20 22.12
N GLU A 41 -14.17 -19.27 22.84
CA GLU A 41 -15.52 -19.45 23.38
C GLU A 41 -15.73 -18.69 24.71
N ALA A 42 -14.66 -18.38 25.44
CA ALA A 42 -14.73 -17.62 26.70
C ALA A 42 -15.03 -16.12 26.48
N ASP A 43 -14.45 -15.51 25.44
CA ASP A 43 -14.57 -14.07 25.17
C ASP A 43 -15.81 -13.69 24.33
N GLY A 44 -16.72 -14.65 24.07
CA GLY A 44 -17.98 -14.40 23.36
C GLY A 44 -17.83 -14.03 21.87
N LEU A 45 -16.65 -14.28 21.29
CA LEU A 45 -16.38 -14.02 19.88
C LEU A 45 -17.01 -15.12 19.00
N ARG A 46 -17.81 -14.71 18.01
CA ARG A 46 -18.30 -15.62 16.97
C ARG A 46 -17.15 -16.03 16.02
N LYS A 47 -17.33 -17.17 15.34
CA LYS A 47 -16.39 -17.70 14.34
C LYS A 47 -16.17 -16.81 13.09
N ASP A 48 -16.90 -15.69 12.99
CA ASP A 48 -16.76 -14.65 11.98
C ASP A 48 -15.99 -13.40 12.49
N GLY A 49 -15.49 -13.43 13.73
CA GLY A 49 -14.44 -12.53 14.24
C GLY A 49 -14.87 -11.13 14.71
N PHE A 50 -16.15 -10.77 14.65
CA PHE A 50 -16.59 -9.38 14.93
C PHE A 50 -17.76 -9.26 15.91
N THR A 51 -17.64 -8.31 16.85
CA THR A 51 -18.70 -7.96 17.80
C THR A 51 -19.72 -7.00 17.18
N ARG A 52 -20.96 -7.03 17.70
CA ARG A 52 -22.16 -6.48 17.04
C ARG A 52 -22.29 -4.94 17.10
N SER A 53 -21.42 -4.23 17.81
CA SER A 53 -21.61 -2.82 18.19
C SER A 53 -20.46 -1.91 17.77
N GLY A 54 -20.72 -0.99 16.81
CA GLY A 54 -19.88 0.18 16.53
C GLY A 54 -19.51 0.41 15.05
N ARG A 55 -19.17 -0.66 14.30
CA ARG A 55 -18.42 -0.54 13.03
C ARG A 55 -19.22 -0.05 11.81
N LEU A 56 -20.56 0.05 11.90
CA LEU A 56 -21.43 0.38 10.75
C LEU A 56 -21.78 1.86 10.61
N ASP A 57 -21.68 2.67 11.66
CA ASP A 57 -22.20 4.05 11.62
C ASP A 57 -21.14 5.11 11.32
N SER A 58 -19.86 4.88 11.64
CA SER A 58 -18.76 5.74 11.20
C SER A 58 -18.55 5.69 9.67
N LEU A 59 -18.64 4.50 9.07
CA LEU A 59 -18.63 4.32 7.60
C LEU A 59 -19.83 5.00 6.92
N LYS A 60 -21.03 4.94 7.53
CA LYS A 60 -22.19 5.70 7.05
C LYS A 60 -21.96 7.21 7.18
N MET A 61 -21.32 7.71 8.23
CA MET A 61 -21.02 9.14 8.40
C MET A 61 -20.00 9.64 7.38
N LEU A 62 -18.95 8.86 7.06
CA LEU A 62 -17.98 9.22 6.03
C LEU A 62 -18.66 9.30 4.65
N ARG A 63 -19.48 8.30 4.29
CA ARG A 63 -20.30 8.35 3.06
C ARG A 63 -21.37 9.46 3.12
N MET A 64 -21.96 9.78 4.28
CA MET A 64 -22.98 10.85 4.40
C MET A 64 -22.42 12.27 4.17
N ARG A 65 -21.18 12.56 4.57
CA ARG A 65 -20.54 13.86 4.32
C ARG A 65 -20.40 14.19 2.83
N TYR A 66 -20.34 13.17 1.96
CA TYR A 66 -20.42 13.33 0.50
C TYR A 66 -21.87 13.26 -0.03
N ARG A 67 -22.73 12.39 0.51
CA ARG A 67 -24.07 12.09 -0.04
C ARG A 67 -25.12 13.20 0.10
N TYR A 68 -24.95 14.20 0.98
CA TYR A 68 -25.91 15.32 1.08
C TYR A 68 -25.63 16.47 0.09
N GLY A 69 -24.65 16.32 -0.81
CA GLY A 69 -24.42 17.18 -1.96
C GLY A 69 -25.45 17.01 -3.09
N ARG A 70 -26.75 17.15 -2.79
CA ARG A 70 -27.92 17.04 -3.69
C ARG A 70 -28.28 15.62 -4.15
N LEU A 71 -29.20 14.99 -3.41
CA LEU A 71 -30.12 14.01 -3.97
C LEU A 71 -31.56 14.48 -3.71
N GLU A 72 -32.19 15.09 -4.72
CA GLU A 72 -33.64 15.19 -4.91
C GLU A 72 -33.90 15.82 -6.30
N ALA A 73 -34.92 15.34 -7.01
CA ALA A 73 -35.32 15.66 -8.40
C ALA A 73 -34.68 14.85 -9.56
N ARG A 74 -35.17 13.61 -9.77
CA ARG A 74 -35.36 12.96 -11.09
C ARG A 74 -36.11 11.63 -11.00
N LEU A 75 -37.42 11.69 -10.73
CA LEU A 75 -38.41 10.68 -11.11
C LEU A 75 -39.73 11.41 -11.43
N SER A 76 -40.62 10.76 -12.18
CA SER A 76 -41.91 11.31 -12.67
C SER A 76 -41.80 12.46 -13.69
N VAL A 77 -41.54 12.10 -14.95
CA VAL A 77 -42.06 12.83 -16.13
C VAL A 77 -43.02 11.87 -16.85
N ILE A 78 -44.11 12.41 -17.43
CA ILE A 78 -45.28 11.74 -18.05
C ILE A 78 -46.48 11.62 -17.09
N LEU A 79 -47.20 12.75 -16.86
CA LEU A 79 -48.56 12.94 -17.39
C LEU A 79 -49.03 14.42 -17.28
N LEU A 80 -50.01 14.77 -18.12
CA LEU A 80 -50.93 15.92 -18.02
C LEU A 80 -50.36 17.35 -17.99
N LEU A 81 -50.44 17.99 -19.16
CA LEU A 81 -50.62 19.44 -19.31
C LEU A 81 -51.97 19.87 -18.71
N ALA A 82 -51.99 20.78 -17.73
CA ALA A 82 -52.94 21.92 -17.62
C ALA A 82 -52.83 22.66 -16.25
N PHE A 83 -53.26 23.93 -16.25
CA PHE A 83 -53.53 24.82 -15.10
C PHE A 83 -52.38 25.26 -14.17
N GLY A 84 -52.37 26.57 -13.88
CA GLY A 84 -52.04 27.09 -12.55
C GLY A 84 -50.62 27.62 -12.34
N ALA A 85 -50.39 28.90 -12.69
CA ALA A 85 -49.25 29.64 -12.16
C ALA A 85 -49.47 29.97 -10.67
N VAL A 86 -49.08 29.07 -9.77
CA VAL A 86 -49.02 29.31 -8.32
C VAL A 86 -47.56 29.51 -7.91
N SER A 87 -47.25 30.69 -7.36
CA SER A 87 -45.90 31.05 -6.91
C SER A 87 -45.50 30.25 -5.67
N ALA A 88 -44.83 29.11 -5.87
CA ALA A 88 -44.33 28.23 -4.81
C ALA A 88 -43.08 28.79 -4.08
N SER A 89 -43.17 30.02 -3.56
CA SER A 89 -42.14 30.60 -2.68
C SER A 89 -42.26 30.01 -1.27
N GLY A 90 -41.43 29.03 -0.91
CA GLY A 90 -41.45 28.51 0.47
C GLY A 90 -40.72 27.22 0.82
N GLN A 91 -40.08 26.52 -0.13
CA GLN A 91 -39.26 25.34 0.19
C GLN A 91 -37.80 25.55 -0.22
N ALA A 92 -36.99 26.04 0.72
CA ALA A 92 -35.55 25.92 0.62
C ALA A 92 -35.16 24.43 0.75
N PRO A 93 -34.21 23.92 -0.05
CA PRO A 93 -33.76 22.54 0.09
C PRO A 93 -33.14 22.33 1.48
N ALA A 94 -33.53 21.25 2.15
CA ALA A 94 -33.07 20.95 3.50
C ALA A 94 -31.55 20.67 3.51
N THR A 95 -30.77 21.69 3.87
CA THR A 95 -29.34 21.55 4.13
C THR A 95 -29.13 20.60 5.29
N SER A 96 -28.40 19.50 5.08
CA SER A 96 -28.17 18.51 6.13
C SER A 96 -27.37 19.14 7.28
N THR A 97 -28.02 19.37 8.42
CA THR A 97 -27.42 19.97 9.62
C THR A 97 -26.55 18.99 10.41
N LEU A 98 -25.81 18.13 9.69
CA LEU A 98 -24.71 17.35 10.25
C LEU A 98 -23.66 18.32 10.79
N LYS A 99 -23.60 18.46 12.12
CA LYS A 99 -22.62 19.31 12.79
C LYS A 99 -21.21 18.99 12.26
N PRO A 100 -20.38 19.99 11.93
CA PRO A 100 -18.99 19.75 11.59
C PRO A 100 -18.32 18.93 12.70
N TRP A 101 -17.78 17.77 12.35
CA TRP A 101 -16.94 17.02 13.27
C TRP A 101 -15.64 17.80 13.49
N THR A 102 -15.36 18.12 14.75
CA THR A 102 -14.12 18.77 15.22
C THR A 102 -13.14 17.70 15.70
N PRO A 103 -11.86 17.77 15.36
CA PRO A 103 -10.89 16.80 15.87
C PRO A 103 -10.72 16.94 17.40
N PRO A 104 -10.52 15.81 18.11
CA PRO A 104 -10.08 15.83 19.50
C PRO A 104 -8.74 16.57 19.62
N ARG A 105 -8.42 17.04 20.82
CA ARG A 105 -7.18 17.78 21.09
C ARG A 105 -6.27 17.04 22.07
N THR A 106 -4.98 17.20 21.88
CA THR A 106 -3.94 16.81 22.84
C THR A 106 -3.96 17.73 24.06
N VAL A 107 -3.21 17.39 25.11
CA VAL A 107 -3.12 18.20 26.34
C VAL A 107 -2.51 19.58 26.13
N ASP A 108 -1.72 19.76 25.06
CA ASP A 108 -1.15 21.03 24.58
C ASP A 108 -2.03 21.73 23.51
N GLY A 109 -3.28 21.29 23.36
CA GLY A 109 -4.32 21.96 22.54
C GLY A 109 -4.23 21.74 21.04
N GLN A 110 -3.27 20.94 20.55
CA GLN A 110 -3.11 20.62 19.14
C GLN A 110 -4.13 19.56 18.70
N PRO A 111 -4.44 19.44 17.39
CA PRO A 111 -5.18 18.28 16.88
C PRO A 111 -4.52 16.97 17.32
N ASP A 112 -5.31 16.10 17.96
CA ASP A 112 -4.90 14.72 18.22
C ASP A 112 -4.91 13.95 16.89
N LEU A 113 -3.72 13.51 16.48
CA LEU A 113 -3.44 12.61 15.38
C LEU A 113 -2.97 11.24 15.89
N GLN A 114 -2.95 10.97 17.21
CA GLN A 114 -2.25 9.80 17.75
C GLN A 114 -2.94 8.47 17.44
N GLY A 115 -2.12 7.43 17.36
CA GLY A 115 -2.54 6.04 17.15
C GLY A 115 -1.87 5.40 15.96
N VAL A 116 -2.29 4.17 15.64
CA VAL A 116 -1.84 3.44 14.45
C VAL A 116 -2.80 3.73 13.29
N TRP A 117 -2.21 3.99 12.13
CA TRP A 117 -2.84 4.44 10.90
C TRP A 117 -2.36 3.60 9.72
N HIS A 118 -3.08 3.67 8.60
CA HIS A 118 -2.86 2.85 7.42
C HIS A 118 -3.20 3.60 6.13
N TYR A 119 -2.36 3.44 5.09
CA TYR A 119 -2.43 4.23 3.85
C TYR A 119 -2.46 3.43 2.53
N SER A 120 -2.55 2.09 2.54
CA SER A 120 -2.76 1.35 1.28
C SER A 120 -4.18 1.55 0.74
N GLY A 121 -4.37 1.53 -0.58
CA GLY A 121 -5.69 1.76 -1.15
C GLY A 121 -5.83 1.46 -2.64
N GLY A 122 -7.07 1.62 -3.13
CA GLY A 122 -7.47 1.21 -4.47
C GLY A 122 -7.31 2.28 -5.55
N THR A 123 -7.31 3.58 -5.17
CA THR A 123 -7.12 4.67 -6.13
C THR A 123 -5.66 4.68 -6.62
N PRO A 124 -5.40 4.64 -7.94
CA PRO A 124 -4.03 4.66 -8.46
C PRO A 124 -3.36 6.01 -8.23
N LEU A 125 -2.02 6.04 -8.12
CA LEU A 125 -1.27 7.28 -7.98
C LEU A 125 -1.52 8.21 -9.17
N GLU A 126 -1.27 7.71 -10.37
CA GLU A 126 -1.50 8.42 -11.63
C GLU A 126 -2.81 8.03 -12.31
N ARG A 127 -3.45 8.97 -12.99
CA ARG A 127 -4.73 8.74 -13.69
C ARG A 127 -4.54 7.79 -14.88
N PRO A 128 -5.28 6.68 -14.98
CA PRO A 128 -5.20 5.78 -16.14
C PRO A 128 -5.50 6.52 -17.46
N PRO A 129 -4.81 6.20 -18.58
CA PRO A 129 -5.07 6.85 -19.87
C PRO A 129 -6.54 6.77 -20.33
N ALA A 130 -7.21 5.65 -20.04
CA ALA A 130 -8.63 5.44 -20.36
C ALA A 130 -9.60 6.33 -19.53
N LEU A 131 -9.11 7.03 -18.50
CA LEU A 131 -9.87 7.97 -17.67
C LEU A 131 -9.38 9.41 -17.86
N ALA A 132 -8.68 9.73 -18.96
CA ALA A 132 -8.26 11.09 -19.27
C ALA A 132 -9.45 12.08 -19.26
N GLY A 133 -9.25 13.27 -18.69
CA GLY A 133 -10.29 14.28 -18.47
C GLY A 133 -11.31 13.95 -17.35
N LYS A 134 -11.52 12.67 -17.02
CA LYS A 134 -12.44 12.22 -15.98
C LYS A 134 -11.76 12.18 -14.62
N THR A 135 -11.97 13.22 -13.81
CA THR A 135 -11.33 13.39 -12.49
C THR A 135 -11.97 12.57 -11.37
N ARG A 136 -13.25 12.23 -11.49
CA ARG A 136 -14.02 11.41 -10.53
C ARG A 136 -14.85 10.33 -11.23
N LEU A 137 -15.12 9.25 -10.50
CA LEU A 137 -16.06 8.16 -10.83
C LEU A 137 -17.47 8.53 -10.37
N THR A 138 -18.50 7.89 -10.92
CA THR A 138 -19.84 7.87 -10.31
C THR A 138 -19.91 6.86 -9.17
N ASP A 139 -20.93 6.92 -8.30
CA ASP A 139 -21.17 5.92 -7.25
C ASP A 139 -21.26 4.48 -7.81
N GLU A 140 -21.86 4.30 -9.00
CA GLU A 140 -21.99 3.00 -9.68
C GLU A 140 -20.63 2.48 -10.18
N GLU A 141 -19.81 3.36 -10.76
CA GLU A 141 -18.47 3.03 -11.25
C GLU A 141 -17.49 2.79 -10.09
N LEU A 142 -17.65 3.53 -9.00
CA LEU A 142 -16.92 3.34 -7.75
C LEU A 142 -17.23 1.97 -7.15
N ALA A 143 -18.52 1.60 -7.04
CA ALA A 143 -18.94 0.28 -6.57
C ALA A 143 -18.47 -0.86 -7.49
N LEU A 144 -18.49 -0.66 -8.81
CA LEU A 144 -17.95 -1.60 -9.79
C LEU A 144 -16.43 -1.78 -9.61
N ALA A 145 -15.69 -0.68 -9.38
CA ALA A 145 -14.25 -0.72 -9.14
C ALA A 145 -13.90 -1.30 -7.75
N GLU A 146 -14.65 -1.01 -6.68
CA GLU A 146 -14.54 -1.68 -5.38
C GLU A 146 -14.64 -3.20 -5.57
N LYS A 147 -15.63 -3.66 -6.34
CA LYS A 147 -15.84 -5.08 -6.66
C LYS A 147 -14.71 -5.67 -7.51
N GLN A 148 -14.32 -5.01 -8.60
CA GLN A 148 -13.27 -5.50 -9.51
C GLN A 148 -11.89 -5.58 -8.84
N ILE A 149 -11.60 -4.69 -7.88
CA ILE A 149 -10.39 -4.77 -7.06
C ILE A 149 -10.43 -6.02 -6.18
N PHE A 150 -11.55 -6.25 -5.48
CA PHE A 150 -11.73 -7.43 -4.63
C PHE A 150 -11.64 -8.75 -5.43
N GLU A 151 -12.32 -8.86 -6.57
CA GLU A 151 -12.30 -10.07 -7.41
C GLU A 151 -10.93 -10.35 -8.06
N ARG A 152 -10.22 -9.30 -8.51
CA ARG A 152 -8.87 -9.43 -9.09
C ARG A 152 -7.84 -9.87 -8.05
N ASN A 153 -7.94 -9.33 -6.84
CA ASN A 153 -6.91 -9.45 -5.82
C ASN A 153 -7.04 -10.72 -4.95
N ASN A 154 -8.01 -11.60 -5.24
CA ASN A 154 -8.17 -12.85 -4.48
C ASN A 154 -6.99 -13.80 -4.76
N ARG A 155 -6.13 -14.01 -3.76
CA ARG A 155 -4.92 -14.85 -3.86
C ARG A 155 -5.17 -16.36 -3.94
N ASP A 156 -6.36 -16.84 -3.58
CA ASP A 156 -6.74 -18.25 -3.77
C ASP A 156 -6.95 -18.58 -5.26
N ARG A 157 -7.04 -17.56 -6.13
CA ARG A 157 -7.28 -17.66 -7.57
C ARG A 157 -6.01 -18.02 -8.35
N ARG A 158 -5.45 -19.20 -8.11
CA ARG A 158 -4.19 -19.67 -8.73
C ARG A 158 -4.39 -20.12 -10.19
N GLU A 159 -4.51 -19.15 -11.10
CA GLU A 159 -4.80 -19.39 -12.53
C GLU A 159 -3.59 -19.87 -13.37
N GLN A 160 -2.35 -19.64 -12.90
CA GLN A 160 -1.12 -19.83 -13.69
C GLN A 160 -0.19 -20.90 -13.09
N LEU A 161 -0.76 -22.04 -12.71
CA LEU A 161 -0.09 -23.13 -11.98
C LEU A 161 1.30 -23.48 -12.55
N GLY A 162 2.31 -23.53 -11.68
CA GLY A 162 3.69 -23.90 -12.05
C GLY A 162 4.51 -22.80 -12.73
N THR A 163 4.00 -21.57 -12.80
CA THR A 163 4.76 -20.39 -13.23
C THR A 163 5.35 -19.63 -12.03
N ASN A 164 6.30 -18.72 -12.27
CA ASN A 164 6.76 -17.78 -11.24
C ASN A 164 5.63 -16.89 -10.69
N ALA A 165 4.54 -16.67 -11.43
CA ALA A 165 3.38 -15.92 -10.94
C ALA A 165 2.58 -16.71 -9.89
N ASP A 166 2.45 -18.03 -10.07
CA ASP A 166 1.84 -18.95 -9.08
C ASP A 166 2.73 -19.14 -7.84
N VAL A 167 4.06 -19.19 -8.02
CA VAL A 167 5.02 -19.22 -6.90
C VAL A 167 5.01 -17.91 -6.10
N ASN A 168 4.78 -16.76 -6.75
CA ASN A 168 4.65 -15.46 -6.08
C ASN A 168 3.28 -15.26 -5.39
N LEU A 169 2.34 -16.21 -5.50
CA LEU A 169 1.15 -16.31 -4.63
C LEU A 169 1.46 -17.20 -3.42
N ASP A 170 2.54 -16.85 -2.73
CA ASP A 170 3.13 -17.59 -1.60
C ASP A 170 2.20 -17.74 -0.38
N TYR A 171 1.38 -16.71 -0.12
CA TYR A 171 0.28 -16.76 0.84
C TYR A 171 -1.09 -16.80 0.14
N ASN A 172 -2.03 -17.49 0.79
CA ASN A 172 -3.43 -17.56 0.38
C ASN A 172 -4.25 -16.39 0.97
N GLU A 173 -5.50 -16.22 0.53
CA GLU A 173 -6.39 -15.08 0.88
C GLU A 173 -6.77 -15.02 2.38
N PHE A 174 -6.28 -15.93 3.23
CA PHE A 174 -6.41 -15.89 4.68
C PHE A 174 -5.39 -14.94 5.36
N TRP A 175 -4.18 -14.83 4.82
CA TRP A 175 -3.11 -14.00 5.40
C TRP A 175 -3.11 -12.57 4.89
N ASP A 176 -3.65 -12.32 3.69
CA ASP A 176 -3.97 -10.97 3.24
C ASP A 176 -5.06 -10.39 4.15
N GLU A 177 -4.79 -9.23 4.75
CA GLU A 177 -5.77 -8.65 5.67
C GLU A 177 -6.96 -8.14 4.86
N LYS A 178 -8.12 -8.81 5.03
CA LYS A 178 -9.40 -8.45 4.39
C LYS A 178 -10.02 -7.16 4.95
N ARG A 179 -9.21 -6.11 5.04
CA ARG A 179 -9.62 -4.71 5.16
C ARG A 179 -10.58 -4.44 3.99
N PRO A 180 -11.84 -4.02 4.24
CA PRO A 180 -12.74 -3.71 3.15
C PRO A 180 -12.15 -2.58 2.29
N THR A 181 -12.51 -2.52 1.01
CA THR A 181 -11.88 -1.70 -0.05
C THR A 181 -12.12 -0.17 0.05
N ILE A 182 -12.31 0.32 1.29
CA ILE A 182 -12.71 1.67 1.74
C ILE A 182 -11.78 2.80 1.24
N PHE A 183 -10.58 2.46 0.77
CA PHE A 183 -9.53 3.41 0.34
C PHE A 183 -9.49 3.58 -1.19
N LEU A 184 -10.48 3.06 -1.91
CA LEU A 184 -10.83 3.57 -3.23
C LEU A 184 -11.64 4.86 -3.04
N THR A 185 -10.99 6.01 -3.24
CA THR A 185 -11.70 7.29 -3.33
C THR A 185 -12.49 7.36 -4.63
N ASP A 186 -13.47 8.27 -4.71
CA ASP A 186 -14.16 8.59 -5.95
C ASP A 186 -13.24 9.27 -6.99
N ARG A 187 -12.01 9.62 -6.64
CA ARG A 187 -11.00 10.19 -7.56
C ARG A 187 -10.41 9.11 -8.45
N THR A 188 -10.16 9.46 -9.70
CA THR A 188 -9.47 8.57 -10.66
C THR A 188 -7.93 8.62 -10.55
N SER A 189 -7.40 9.43 -9.63
CA SER A 189 -5.98 9.55 -9.29
C SER A 189 -5.79 10.08 -7.87
N LEU A 190 -4.74 9.65 -7.17
CA LEU A 190 -4.28 10.28 -5.93
C LEU A 190 -3.65 11.65 -6.22
N ILE A 191 -2.95 11.81 -7.36
CA ILE A 191 -2.44 13.11 -7.81
C ILE A 191 -3.59 14.08 -8.06
N VAL A 192 -3.46 15.28 -7.50
CA VAL A 192 -4.46 16.36 -7.48
C VAL A 192 -4.01 17.57 -8.29
N ASP A 193 -2.71 17.81 -8.33
CA ASP A 193 -2.03 18.82 -9.14
C ASP A 193 -0.73 18.21 -9.69
N PRO A 194 -0.47 18.22 -11.01
CA PRO A 194 -1.29 18.79 -12.07
C PRO A 194 -2.70 18.15 -12.19
N PRO A 195 -3.70 18.90 -12.69
CA PRO A 195 -5.11 18.46 -12.68
C PRO A 195 -5.39 17.28 -13.63
N ASP A 196 -4.47 16.95 -14.55
CA ASP A 196 -4.52 15.74 -15.37
C ASP A 196 -4.30 14.45 -14.57
N GLY A 197 -3.83 14.56 -13.31
CA GLY A 197 -3.58 13.46 -12.40
C GLY A 197 -2.30 12.69 -12.72
N ARG A 198 -1.30 13.33 -13.33
CA ARG A 198 -0.02 12.71 -13.74
C ARG A 198 1.16 13.22 -12.95
N ILE A 199 2.22 12.41 -12.87
CA ILE A 199 3.53 12.96 -12.50
C ILE A 199 4.03 13.82 -13.68
N PRO A 200 4.52 15.05 -13.43
CA PRO A 200 5.01 15.92 -14.49
C PRO A 200 6.15 15.27 -15.31
N PRO A 201 6.36 15.68 -16.57
CA PRO A 201 7.49 15.22 -17.36
C PRO A 201 8.84 15.43 -16.65
N LEU A 202 9.75 14.48 -16.84
CA LEU A 202 11.14 14.62 -16.38
C LEU A 202 11.86 15.74 -17.14
N THR A 203 12.73 16.49 -16.46
CA THR A 203 13.61 17.48 -17.11
C THR A 203 14.65 16.80 -18.02
N PRO A 204 15.29 17.54 -18.95
CA PRO A 204 16.41 17.00 -19.73
C PRO A 204 17.56 16.50 -18.85
N GLU A 205 17.86 17.21 -17.75
CA GLU A 205 18.89 16.81 -16.78
C GLU A 205 18.52 15.50 -16.08
N ALA A 206 17.27 15.34 -15.63
CA ALA A 206 16.80 14.11 -14.99
C ALA A 206 16.88 12.89 -15.92
N ARG A 207 16.56 13.10 -17.21
CA ARG A 207 16.71 12.07 -18.27
C ARG A 207 18.18 11.73 -18.48
N ALA A 208 19.09 12.71 -18.46
CA ALA A 208 20.53 12.46 -18.52
C ALA A 208 21.01 11.67 -17.29
N ARG A 209 20.64 12.08 -16.06
CA ARG A 209 20.97 11.32 -14.83
C ARG A 209 20.42 9.88 -14.87
N ALA A 210 19.22 9.68 -15.41
CA ALA A 210 18.65 8.35 -15.61
C ALA A 210 19.43 7.52 -16.65
N ALA A 211 19.80 8.12 -17.79
CA ALA A 211 20.62 7.47 -18.82
C ALA A 211 22.02 7.09 -18.30
N THR A 212 22.70 7.97 -17.56
CA THR A 212 23.99 7.66 -16.91
C THR A 212 23.87 6.52 -15.91
N ARG A 213 22.80 6.46 -15.11
CA ARG A 213 22.53 5.33 -14.20
C ARG A 213 22.27 4.02 -14.96
N ALA A 214 21.58 4.07 -16.09
CA ALA A 214 21.33 2.90 -16.94
C ALA A 214 22.63 2.41 -17.62
N GLU A 215 23.46 3.31 -18.13
CA GLU A 215 24.75 2.96 -18.75
C GLU A 215 25.74 2.42 -17.72
N ALA A 216 25.78 2.98 -16.50
CA ALA A 216 26.57 2.44 -15.39
C ALA A 216 26.07 1.07 -14.86
N ARG A 217 24.90 0.60 -15.32
CA ARG A 217 24.40 -0.77 -15.13
C ARG A 217 24.49 -1.62 -16.41
N ARG A 218 24.83 -1.06 -17.58
CA ARG A 218 25.03 -1.84 -18.81
C ARG A 218 26.22 -2.77 -18.63
N GLY A 219 26.03 -4.04 -18.96
CA GLY A 219 27.06 -5.08 -18.81
C GLY A 219 27.24 -5.61 -17.39
N ARG A 220 26.53 -5.06 -16.38
CA ARG A 220 26.38 -5.70 -15.07
C ARG A 220 25.19 -6.66 -15.10
N GLY A 221 25.37 -7.86 -14.58
CA GLY A 221 24.28 -8.77 -14.24
C GLY A 221 23.47 -8.25 -13.03
N ALA A 222 22.26 -8.78 -12.85
CA ALA A 222 21.33 -8.32 -11.80
C ALA A 222 21.83 -8.56 -10.36
N ALA A 223 22.93 -9.30 -10.19
CA ALA A 223 23.49 -9.70 -8.90
C ALA A 223 25.03 -9.93 -8.98
N ASP A 224 25.75 -9.12 -9.76
CA ASP A 224 27.22 -9.23 -9.85
C ASP A 224 27.85 -8.94 -8.48
N SER A 225 27.46 -7.81 -7.88
CA SER A 225 27.80 -7.40 -6.52
C SER A 225 26.53 -7.30 -5.65
N TRP A 226 26.70 -7.25 -4.32
CA TRP A 226 25.64 -6.79 -3.41
C TRP A 226 25.19 -5.36 -3.73
N GLU A 227 26.03 -4.57 -4.40
CA GLU A 227 25.68 -3.23 -4.91
C GLU A 227 24.67 -3.24 -6.06
N ASP A 228 24.46 -4.39 -6.73
CA ASP A 228 23.43 -4.48 -7.77
C ASP A 228 22.02 -4.52 -7.20
N LEU A 229 21.89 -4.96 -5.95
CA LEU A 229 20.64 -5.20 -5.25
C LEU A 229 20.12 -3.94 -4.55
N THR A 230 18.79 -3.81 -4.47
CA THR A 230 18.13 -2.58 -4.02
C THR A 230 18.34 -2.30 -2.53
N TRP A 231 18.15 -1.04 -2.09
CA TRP A 231 18.20 -0.68 -0.67
C TRP A 231 17.21 -1.49 0.17
N ARG A 232 16.03 -1.81 -0.38
CA ARG A 232 15.04 -2.72 0.24
C ARG A 232 15.57 -4.16 0.35
N THR A 233 16.10 -4.74 -0.73
CA THR A 233 16.72 -6.09 -0.71
C THR A 233 17.84 -6.21 0.33
N ARG A 234 18.51 -5.09 0.62
CA ARG A 234 19.63 -4.97 1.54
C ARG A 234 19.27 -4.45 2.94
N CYS A 235 17.99 -4.23 3.22
CA CYS A 235 17.47 -3.73 4.50
C CYS A 235 17.99 -2.36 4.96
N VAL A 236 18.41 -1.50 4.03
CA VAL A 236 19.01 -0.18 4.32
C VAL A 236 17.97 0.93 4.47
N TRP A 237 16.96 0.95 3.61
CA TRP A 237 15.91 1.98 3.52
C TRP A 237 14.79 1.53 2.56
N SER A 238 13.57 2.04 2.75
CA SER A 238 12.43 1.80 1.87
C SER A 238 11.65 3.06 1.48
N GLN A 239 11.44 3.27 0.17
CA GLN A 239 10.62 4.39 -0.34
C GLN A 239 9.16 4.38 0.14
N VAL A 240 8.69 3.23 0.65
CA VAL A 240 7.34 3.06 1.19
C VAL A 240 7.16 3.86 2.49
N GLY A 241 8.14 3.83 3.40
CA GLY A 241 8.13 4.59 4.64
C GLY A 241 8.18 6.11 4.46
N GLY A 242 8.65 6.56 3.29
CA GLY A 242 8.72 7.95 2.89
C GLY A 242 9.88 8.73 3.55
N PRO A 243 9.80 10.07 3.61
CA PRO A 243 8.80 10.92 2.98
C PRO A 243 8.94 11.02 1.45
N PRO A 244 7.82 11.22 0.71
CA PRO A 244 6.43 11.04 1.14
C PRO A 244 6.07 9.55 1.23
N MET A 245 5.12 9.19 2.09
CA MET A 245 4.54 7.84 2.11
C MET A 245 3.72 7.62 0.85
N ILE A 246 3.98 6.55 0.11
CA ILE A 246 3.22 6.21 -1.09
C ILE A 246 2.89 4.72 -1.09
N ALA A 247 1.60 4.41 -1.13
CA ALA A 247 1.13 3.07 -1.45
C ALA A 247 1.41 2.76 -2.93
N PRO A 248 1.99 1.60 -3.27
CA PRO A 248 2.19 1.17 -4.64
C PRO A 248 0.84 0.94 -5.32
N GLU A 249 0.85 0.95 -6.65
CA GLU A 249 -0.37 0.84 -7.43
C GLU A 249 -1.06 -0.52 -7.19
N ALA A 250 -2.40 -0.52 -7.20
CA ALA A 250 -3.29 -1.63 -6.84
C ALA A 250 -3.11 -2.97 -7.61
N LYS A 251 -2.08 -3.09 -8.45
CA LYS A 251 -1.65 -4.27 -9.21
C LYS A 251 -0.44 -5.00 -8.61
N GLU A 252 0.35 -4.35 -7.76
CA GLU A 252 1.58 -4.90 -7.17
C GLU A 252 1.42 -5.27 -5.69
N VAL A 253 0.19 -5.20 -5.16
CA VAL A 253 -0.04 -5.09 -3.71
C VAL A 253 -0.23 -6.45 -3.05
N LEU A 254 0.69 -6.78 -2.14
CA LEU A 254 0.45 -7.68 -1.00
C LEU A 254 -0.44 -6.91 -0.01
N LEU A 255 -1.73 -7.24 0.08
CA LEU A 255 -2.74 -6.28 0.58
C LEU A 255 -2.78 -6.23 2.11
N GLY A 256 -2.35 -5.06 2.63
CA GLY A 256 -2.33 -4.78 4.07
C GLY A 256 -1.00 -5.10 4.76
N TYR A 257 -0.15 -5.95 4.17
CA TYR A 257 1.16 -6.29 4.74
C TYR A 257 2.12 -5.09 4.71
N MET A 258 2.48 -4.57 5.89
CA MET A 258 3.48 -3.50 6.11
C MET A 258 3.08 -2.05 5.76
N TRP A 259 1.78 -1.77 5.62
CA TRP A 259 1.26 -0.44 5.28
C TRP A 259 0.78 0.36 6.50
N ASN A 260 1.13 -0.07 7.72
CA ASN A 260 0.75 0.61 8.96
C ASN A 260 1.86 1.57 9.44
N PHE A 261 1.46 2.66 10.10
CA PHE A 261 2.37 3.59 10.76
C PHE A 261 1.74 4.19 12.01
N GLN A 262 2.55 4.51 13.03
CA GLN A 262 2.10 5.05 14.30
C GLN A 262 2.50 6.51 14.43
N ILE A 263 1.52 7.37 14.71
CA ILE A 263 1.76 8.75 15.13
C ILE A 263 1.77 8.79 16.67
N LEU A 264 2.85 9.34 17.23
CA LEU A 264 2.96 9.73 18.63
C LEU A 264 3.18 11.25 18.71
N GLN A 265 2.54 11.92 19.67
CA GLN A 265 2.66 13.36 19.86
C GLN A 265 3.19 13.68 21.26
N THR A 266 4.12 14.64 21.33
CA THR A 266 4.67 15.16 22.59
C THR A 266 4.82 16.67 22.49
N ALA A 267 4.95 17.34 23.63
CA ALA A 267 5.21 18.78 23.67
C ALA A 267 6.52 19.12 22.93
N GLY A 268 6.39 19.62 21.69
CA GLY A 268 7.52 19.99 20.84
C GLY A 268 7.98 18.95 19.81
N TYR A 269 7.36 17.76 19.69
CA TYR A 269 7.66 16.79 18.62
C TYR A 269 6.44 15.98 18.20
N VAL A 270 6.38 15.63 16.92
CA VAL A 270 5.57 14.52 16.40
C VAL A 270 6.52 13.42 15.92
N THR A 271 6.25 12.18 16.25
CA THR A 271 7.04 11.03 15.80
C THR A 271 6.16 10.11 14.96
N ILE A 272 6.68 9.73 13.79
CA ILE A 272 6.05 8.82 12.84
C ILE A 272 6.93 7.57 12.78
N LEU A 273 6.44 6.44 13.31
CA LEU A 273 7.08 5.13 13.19
C LEU A 273 6.39 4.35 12.07
N GLN A 274 7.14 3.94 11.05
CA GLN A 274 6.65 2.99 10.05
C GLN A 274 6.68 1.56 10.57
N GLU A 275 5.82 0.70 10.02
CA GLU A 275 5.95 -0.76 10.13
C GLU A 275 7.02 -1.28 9.16
N ASP A 276 6.97 -0.88 7.87
CA ASP A 276 8.05 -1.15 6.90
C ASP A 276 9.37 -0.55 7.40
N PHE A 277 10.39 -1.39 7.55
CA PHE A 277 11.77 -1.01 7.92
C PHE A 277 11.91 -0.36 9.31
N GLN A 278 10.84 -0.33 10.13
CA GLN A 278 10.77 0.39 11.41
C GLN A 278 11.31 1.83 11.35
N GLU A 279 11.09 2.51 10.23
CA GLU A 279 11.63 3.85 9.99
C GLU A 279 11.02 4.87 10.97
N LEU A 280 11.83 5.29 11.94
CA LEU A 280 11.45 6.21 13.01
C LEU A 280 11.76 7.67 12.61
N ARG A 281 10.76 8.36 12.07
CA ARG A 281 10.87 9.77 11.70
C ARG A 281 10.44 10.69 12.84
N ILE A 282 11.42 11.39 13.42
CA ILE A 282 11.19 12.42 14.44
C ILE A 282 11.00 13.78 13.75
N VAL A 283 9.89 14.46 14.02
CA VAL A 283 9.55 15.78 13.48
C VAL A 283 9.50 16.81 14.63
N PRO A 284 10.57 17.61 14.83
CA PRO A 284 10.55 18.71 15.79
C PRO A 284 9.53 19.79 15.41
N LEU A 285 8.74 20.22 16.38
CA LEU A 285 7.74 21.28 16.21
C LEU A 285 8.31 22.68 16.49
N GLY A 286 7.72 23.67 15.82
CA GLY A 286 7.95 25.10 16.07
C GLY A 286 9.08 25.70 15.21
N GLN A 287 9.53 26.90 15.58
CA GLN A 287 10.49 27.71 14.81
C GLN A 287 11.94 27.23 14.90
N ARG A 288 12.17 25.92 14.74
CA ARG A 288 13.52 25.35 14.66
C ARG A 288 13.99 25.35 13.19
N PRO A 289 15.13 25.94 12.85
CA PRO A 289 15.66 25.86 11.48
C PRO A 289 16.02 24.42 11.12
N HIS A 290 16.06 24.12 9.83
CA HIS A 290 16.62 22.86 9.31
C HIS A 290 18.11 22.74 9.66
N ILE A 291 18.63 21.51 9.68
CA ILE A 291 20.07 21.27 9.82
C ILE A 291 20.84 21.81 8.60
N GLY A 292 22.11 22.17 8.82
CA GLY A 292 22.96 22.72 7.76
C GLY A 292 23.02 21.81 6.52
N GLN A 293 22.92 22.39 5.33
CA GLN A 293 22.68 21.72 4.04
C GLN A 293 23.71 20.64 3.63
N ASN A 294 24.83 20.53 4.36
CA ASN A 294 25.86 19.50 4.16
C ASN A 294 25.59 18.21 4.97
N ILE A 295 24.70 18.25 5.97
CA ILE A 295 24.26 17.08 6.73
C ILE A 295 23.05 16.48 6.02
N ARG A 296 23.16 15.23 5.58
CA ARG A 296 22.15 14.52 4.78
C ARG A 296 21.69 13.24 5.46
N GLN A 297 20.42 12.90 5.29
CA GLN A 297 19.75 11.80 5.98
C GLN A 297 18.84 11.03 5.00
N TRP A 298 18.68 9.72 5.20
CA TRP A 298 17.85 8.87 4.33
C TRP A 298 16.39 9.35 4.25
N LEU A 299 15.81 9.68 5.41
CA LEU A 299 14.44 10.21 5.57
C LEU A 299 14.36 11.75 5.44
N GLY A 300 15.47 12.41 5.10
CA GLY A 300 15.60 13.88 5.15
C GLY A 300 15.62 14.47 6.57
N ASP A 301 15.59 15.80 6.65
CA ASP A 301 15.45 16.58 7.88
C ASP A 301 14.07 17.25 7.92
N SER A 302 13.15 16.70 8.72
CA SER A 302 11.76 17.18 8.84
C SER A 302 11.59 18.29 9.88
N ARG A 303 10.72 19.27 9.63
CA ARG A 303 10.33 20.35 10.54
C ARG A 303 8.81 20.53 10.54
N GLY A 304 8.20 20.52 11.71
CA GLY A 304 6.74 20.50 11.87
C GLY A 304 6.16 21.81 12.39
N ARG A 305 5.00 22.19 11.87
CA ARG A 305 4.19 23.33 12.35
C ARG A 305 2.71 23.03 12.24
N TRP A 306 1.89 23.71 13.03
CA TRP A 306 0.43 23.60 12.97
C TRP A 306 -0.15 24.78 12.18
N GLU A 307 -0.94 24.46 11.15
CA GLU A 307 -1.71 25.41 10.36
C GLU A 307 -3.20 25.14 10.60
N GLY A 308 -3.73 25.73 11.69
CA GLY A 308 -5.06 25.40 12.19
C GLY A 308 -5.12 23.93 12.64
N ASP A 309 -6.00 23.16 12.00
CA ASP A 309 -6.18 21.73 12.30
C ASP A 309 -5.28 20.79 11.47
N THR A 310 -4.31 21.35 10.75
CA THR A 310 -3.35 20.61 9.91
C THR A 310 -1.96 20.58 10.56
N LEU A 311 -1.36 19.40 10.73
CA LEU A 311 0.09 19.30 10.91
C LEU A 311 0.76 19.43 9.53
N VAL A 312 1.63 20.42 9.36
CA VAL A 312 2.44 20.57 8.16
C VAL A 312 3.88 20.19 8.48
N VAL A 313 4.45 19.28 7.69
CA VAL A 313 5.82 18.80 7.83
C VAL A 313 6.59 19.16 6.58
N ASP A 314 7.58 20.03 6.75
CA ASP A 314 8.52 20.44 5.70
C ASP A 314 9.77 19.55 5.81
N THR A 315 10.20 18.88 4.73
CA THR A 315 11.36 17.97 4.75
C THR A 315 12.32 18.25 3.60
N THR A 316 13.59 18.48 3.95
CA THR A 316 14.71 18.76 3.04
C THR A 316 15.89 17.80 3.34
N ASN A 317 17.12 18.11 2.89
CA ASN A 317 18.36 17.41 3.28
C ASN A 317 18.38 15.89 3.04
N PHE A 318 17.65 15.38 2.04
CA PHE A 318 17.72 13.97 1.66
C PHE A 318 19.12 13.56 1.21
N ASP A 319 19.47 12.30 1.48
CA ASP A 319 20.65 11.65 0.93
C ASP A 319 20.48 11.38 -0.58
N ALA A 320 21.56 11.54 -1.35
CA ALA A 320 21.57 11.28 -2.79
C ALA A 320 21.18 9.84 -3.16
N ARG A 321 21.36 8.88 -2.24
CA ARG A 321 21.02 7.46 -2.40
C ARG A 321 19.52 7.18 -2.26
N THR A 322 18.78 8.02 -1.54
CA THR A 322 17.32 7.94 -1.42
C THR A 322 16.65 8.04 -2.79
N SER A 323 17.05 9.04 -3.60
CA SER A 323 16.65 9.27 -5.01
C SER A 323 15.20 8.87 -5.34
N PHE A 324 14.24 9.38 -4.55
CA PHE A 324 12.81 9.09 -4.65
C PHE A 324 12.30 9.25 -6.10
N ARG A 325 11.81 8.17 -6.71
CA ARG A 325 11.43 8.10 -8.14
C ARG A 325 12.47 8.72 -9.10
N GLY A 326 13.76 8.65 -8.75
CA GLY A 326 14.88 9.17 -9.53
C GLY A 326 15.34 10.59 -9.18
N SER A 327 14.85 11.19 -8.08
CA SER A 327 15.12 12.56 -7.63
C SER A 327 16.61 12.93 -7.53
N SER A 328 16.86 14.23 -7.52
CA SER A 328 18.12 14.84 -7.09
C SER A 328 18.23 14.85 -5.55
N PRO A 329 19.40 15.23 -4.98
CA PRO A 329 19.53 15.51 -3.55
C PRO A 329 18.81 16.80 -3.10
N ASN A 330 18.31 17.62 -4.03
CA ASN A 330 17.59 18.85 -3.73
C ASN A 330 16.07 18.64 -3.64
N LEU A 331 15.64 17.37 -3.49
CA LEU A 331 14.27 16.98 -3.18
C LEU A 331 13.75 17.77 -1.97
N HIS A 332 12.58 18.37 -2.13
CA HIS A 332 11.80 19.02 -1.08
C HIS A 332 10.43 18.34 -1.02
N VAL A 333 9.99 17.99 0.19
CA VAL A 333 8.69 17.34 0.41
C VAL A 333 7.94 18.10 1.50
N VAL A 334 6.75 18.60 1.16
CA VAL A 334 5.85 19.25 2.11
C VAL A 334 4.62 18.36 2.30
N GLU A 335 4.52 17.75 3.47
CA GLU A 335 3.39 16.92 3.87
C GLU A 335 2.39 17.72 4.73
N ARG A 336 1.13 17.32 4.66
CA ARG A 336 0.03 17.89 5.44
C ARG A 336 -0.84 16.75 5.96
N PHE A 337 -1.01 16.68 7.27
CA PHE A 337 -1.85 15.68 7.95
C PHE A 337 -3.03 16.40 8.61
N THR A 338 -4.22 16.19 8.08
CA THR A 338 -5.46 16.76 8.60
C THR A 338 -6.37 15.63 9.08
N ARG A 339 -6.70 15.54 10.36
CA ARG A 339 -7.71 14.57 10.81
C ARG A 339 -9.09 15.08 10.37
N VAL A 340 -9.80 14.30 9.56
CA VAL A 340 -11.06 14.70 8.92
C VAL A 340 -12.27 13.94 9.47
N ALA A 341 -12.05 12.80 10.14
CA ALA A 341 -13.05 12.04 10.88
C ALA A 341 -12.38 11.31 12.07
N PRO A 342 -13.13 10.68 13.01
CA PRO A 342 -12.55 9.94 14.13
C PRO A 342 -11.47 8.94 13.68
N ASP A 343 -11.76 8.24 12.59
CA ASP A 343 -10.97 7.13 12.06
C ASP A 343 -10.27 7.48 10.73
N ALA A 344 -10.19 8.76 10.34
CA ALA A 344 -9.58 9.16 9.08
C ALA A 344 -8.72 10.45 9.16
N ILE A 345 -7.54 10.37 8.56
CA ILE A 345 -6.66 11.49 8.20
C ILE A 345 -6.71 11.67 6.68
N GLU A 346 -6.83 12.91 6.21
CA GLU A 346 -6.44 13.30 4.87
C GLU A 346 -4.94 13.60 4.89
N TYR A 347 -4.16 12.81 4.16
CA TYR A 347 -2.72 12.99 4.01
C TYR A 347 -2.44 13.55 2.62
N GLN A 348 -2.07 14.82 2.55
CA GLN A 348 -1.58 15.45 1.34
C GLN A 348 -0.06 15.51 1.38
N PHE A 349 0.60 15.32 0.24
CA PHE A 349 2.01 15.67 0.09
C PHE A 349 2.26 16.36 -1.24
N THR A 350 3.14 17.36 -1.22
CA THR A 350 3.68 18.05 -2.38
C THR A 350 5.16 17.71 -2.51
N VAL A 351 5.58 17.31 -3.71
CA VAL A 351 6.97 17.04 -4.08
C VAL A 351 7.46 18.18 -4.97
N ASP A 352 8.57 18.80 -4.59
CA ASP A 352 9.34 19.70 -5.45
C ASP A 352 10.77 19.20 -5.64
N ASP A 353 11.24 19.26 -6.89
CA ASP A 353 12.62 19.01 -7.28
C ASP A 353 12.76 19.49 -8.74
N PRO A 354 13.08 20.77 -8.98
CA PRO A 354 13.16 21.33 -10.32
C PRO A 354 14.33 20.77 -11.16
N ALA A 355 15.26 20.03 -10.53
CA ALA A 355 16.26 19.25 -11.25
C ALA A 355 15.70 17.90 -11.76
N THR A 356 14.52 17.46 -11.31
CA THR A 356 13.88 16.19 -11.70
C THR A 356 12.62 16.37 -12.52
N TRP A 357 11.67 17.18 -12.06
CA TRP A 357 10.37 17.38 -12.71
C TRP A 357 10.22 18.79 -13.27
N THR A 358 9.48 18.96 -14.37
CA THR A 358 9.25 20.29 -14.98
C THR A 358 8.40 21.24 -14.12
N ARG A 359 7.85 20.76 -13.01
CA ARG A 359 7.15 21.50 -11.95
C ARG A 359 6.99 20.59 -10.73
N SER A 360 6.68 21.17 -9.57
CA SER A 360 6.17 20.42 -8.43
C SER A 360 4.82 19.77 -8.72
N TRP A 361 4.49 18.75 -7.93
CA TRP A 361 3.24 18.00 -8.01
C TRP A 361 2.75 17.58 -6.63
N THR A 362 1.44 17.39 -6.48
CA THR A 362 0.77 17.14 -5.21
C THR A 362 -0.18 15.96 -5.33
N ALA A 363 -0.18 15.07 -4.33
CA ALA A 363 -1.14 13.98 -4.19
C ALA A 363 -1.84 14.01 -2.84
N VAL A 364 -3.04 13.43 -2.78
CA VAL A 364 -3.85 13.28 -1.56
C VAL A 364 -4.25 11.82 -1.42
N THR A 365 -3.87 11.22 -0.28
CA THR A 365 -4.13 9.83 0.07
C THR A 365 -5.05 9.77 1.30
N PRO A 366 -6.15 9.01 1.28
CA PRO A 366 -6.92 8.75 2.49
C PRO A 366 -6.14 7.82 3.41
N VAL A 367 -6.06 8.18 4.68
CA VAL A 367 -5.40 7.37 5.72
C VAL A 367 -6.42 7.01 6.78
N ALA A 368 -6.53 5.74 7.14
CA ALA A 368 -7.50 5.29 8.13
C ALA A 368 -6.85 4.74 9.40
N ARG A 369 -7.56 4.85 10.52
CA ARG A 369 -7.16 4.28 11.81
C ARG A 369 -7.22 2.75 11.72
N THR A 370 -6.20 2.09 12.27
CA THR A 370 -6.22 0.65 12.52
C THR A 370 -6.10 0.37 14.03
N HIS A 371 -6.27 -0.89 14.41
CA HIS A 371 -6.21 -1.36 15.80
C HIS A 371 -5.15 -2.44 15.94
N GLY A 372 -4.39 -2.41 17.04
CA GLY A 372 -3.27 -3.30 17.29
C GLY A 372 -2.01 -2.53 17.66
N LEU A 373 -0.88 -3.24 17.65
CA LEU A 373 0.46 -2.68 17.82
C LEU A 373 1.18 -2.75 16.46
N ILE A 374 2.15 -1.86 16.25
CA ILE A 374 3.19 -2.12 15.25
C ILE A 374 4.16 -3.12 15.87
N TYR A 375 4.40 -4.22 15.17
CA TYR A 375 5.37 -5.24 15.56
C TYR A 375 6.75 -4.94 14.98
N GLU A 376 7.76 -5.67 15.46
CA GLU A 376 9.13 -5.58 14.97
C GLU A 376 9.24 -6.09 13.52
N TYR A 377 10.13 -5.46 12.73
CA TYR A 377 10.48 -5.90 11.39
C TYR A 377 11.99 -6.06 11.27
N GLY A 378 12.48 -7.19 11.78
CA GLY A 378 13.85 -7.65 11.63
C GLY A 378 14.17 -8.02 10.18
N CYS A 379 14.33 -7.01 9.32
CA CYS A 379 14.66 -7.19 7.91
C CYS A 379 16.04 -7.84 7.73
N HIS A 380 17.02 -7.47 8.57
CA HIS A 380 18.38 -8.00 8.49
C HIS A 380 18.49 -9.41 9.08
N GLU A 381 17.76 -9.66 10.16
CA GLU A 381 17.80 -10.84 11.01
C GLU A 381 17.21 -12.05 10.27
N GLY A 382 18.08 -12.84 9.64
CA GLY A 382 17.66 -14.00 8.84
C GLY A 382 17.41 -13.70 7.36
N ASN A 383 17.96 -12.60 6.82
CA ASN A 383 17.94 -12.32 5.37
C ASN A 383 18.85 -13.29 4.59
N TYR A 384 18.35 -14.50 4.34
CA TYR A 384 19.00 -15.50 3.48
C TYR A 384 18.86 -15.18 1.99
N SER A 385 17.98 -14.25 1.61
CA SER A 385 17.74 -13.83 0.23
C SER A 385 18.99 -13.21 -0.40
N LEU A 386 19.75 -12.39 0.34
CA LEU A 386 20.96 -11.76 -0.19
C LEU A 386 22.05 -12.80 -0.55
N PRO A 387 22.44 -13.76 0.33
CA PRO A 387 23.27 -14.91 -0.07
C PRO A 387 22.67 -15.77 -1.19
N GLY A 388 21.35 -16.02 -1.17
CA GLY A 388 20.67 -16.87 -2.14
C GLY A 388 20.70 -16.30 -3.57
N ILE A 389 20.42 -15.01 -3.73
CA ILE A 389 20.45 -14.30 -5.02
C ILE A 389 21.87 -14.29 -5.60
N LEU A 390 22.87 -13.90 -4.78
CA LEU A 390 24.27 -13.85 -5.21
C LEU A 390 24.79 -15.25 -5.56
N GLY A 391 24.48 -16.26 -4.75
CA GLY A 391 24.84 -17.66 -5.01
C GLY A 391 24.19 -18.22 -6.28
N GLY A 392 22.92 -17.89 -6.51
CA GLY A 392 22.18 -18.26 -7.72
C GLY A 392 22.79 -17.69 -8.99
N ALA A 393 23.21 -16.42 -8.98
CA ALA A 393 23.91 -15.79 -10.10
C ALA A 393 25.23 -16.52 -10.42
N ARG A 394 26.08 -16.78 -9.41
CA ARG A 394 27.31 -17.56 -9.58
C ARG A 394 27.09 -18.99 -10.09
N VAL A 395 25.88 -19.56 -9.97
CA VAL A 395 25.49 -20.85 -10.58
C VAL A 395 25.07 -20.67 -12.04
N GLN A 396 24.28 -19.63 -12.36
CA GLN A 396 23.86 -19.31 -13.72
C GLN A 396 25.06 -18.98 -14.63
N GLU A 397 26.02 -18.20 -14.15
CA GLU A 397 27.28 -17.89 -14.85
C GLU A 397 28.08 -19.17 -15.18
N LYS A 398 28.19 -20.09 -14.21
CA LYS A 398 28.86 -21.38 -14.41
C LYS A 398 28.12 -22.29 -15.39
N ALA A 399 26.81 -22.15 -15.53
CA ALA A 399 26.03 -22.85 -16.56
C ALA A 399 26.25 -22.22 -17.95
N ALA A 400 26.17 -20.89 -18.06
CA ALA A 400 26.42 -20.17 -19.30
C ALA A 400 27.83 -20.45 -19.87
N ALA A 401 28.86 -20.37 -19.03
CA ALA A 401 30.25 -20.66 -19.40
C ALA A 401 30.55 -22.15 -19.70
N ARG A 402 29.56 -23.04 -19.53
CA ARG A 402 29.60 -24.45 -19.97
C ARG A 402 28.81 -24.68 -21.26
N GLY A 403 27.71 -23.96 -21.47
CA GLY A 403 26.92 -24.00 -22.71
C GLY A 403 27.51 -23.18 -23.87
N SER A 404 28.55 -22.37 -23.61
CA SER A 404 29.31 -21.62 -24.61
C SER A 404 30.62 -22.31 -25.03
N LYS A 405 30.67 -23.65 -24.94
CA LYS A 405 31.80 -24.51 -25.32
C LYS A 405 31.30 -25.69 -26.13
#